data_AF-Q05QZ7-F1
#
_entry.id   AF-Q05QZ7-F1
#
_cell.length_a   1.000
_cell.length_b   1.000
_cell.length_c   1.000
_cell.angle_alpha   90.00
_cell.angle_beta   90.00
_cell.angle_gamma   90.00
#
_symmetry.space_group_name_H-M   'P 1'
#
loop_
_entity.id
_entity.type
_entity.pdbx_description
1 polymer ?
#
loop_
_entity_poly.entity_id
_entity_poly.type
_entity_poly.pdbx_seq_one_letter_code
_entity_poly.pdbx_strand_id
1 'polypeptide(L)'
;MELDARIQLEIDAMTDSKDHAALQALVADVGAGNVIDAELLEGCAVAAHELDEMDADQAAQVAAHCFATLFDHKVDQSSGAEADPDEGFWSGSVQGFGFEISRDDLGDLVIDFLDAA
;
A
#
# COMPACT_ATOMS: atom_id res chain seq x y z
N MET A 1 -34.90 10.30 19.58
CA MET A 1 -33.77 9.35 19.70
C MET A 1 -32.86 9.46 18.46
N GLU A 2 -32.73 10.66 17.87
CA GLU A 2 -32.07 10.90 16.56
C GLU A 2 -30.86 11.84 16.67
N LEU A 3 -30.56 12.36 17.86
CA LEU A 3 -29.42 13.27 18.07
C LEU A 3 -28.10 12.49 18.22
N ASP A 4 -28.14 11.28 18.79
CA ASP A 4 -26.99 10.38 18.95
C ASP A 4 -26.37 9.98 17.61
N ALA A 5 -27.17 9.71 16.58
CA ALA A 5 -26.66 9.22 15.30
C ALA A 5 -25.84 10.26 14.53
N ARG A 6 -26.21 11.56 14.65
CA ARG A 6 -25.49 12.65 13.98
C ARG A 6 -24.13 12.92 14.61
N ILE A 7 -24.09 12.93 15.95
CA ILE A 7 -22.84 13.14 16.71
C ILE A 7 -21.89 11.95 16.49
N GLN A 8 -22.40 10.72 16.46
CA GLN A 8 -21.58 9.55 16.19
C GLN A 8 -20.96 9.59 14.78
N LEU A 9 -21.71 10.04 13.77
CA LEU A 9 -21.19 10.19 12.39
C LEU A 9 -20.10 11.26 12.28
N GLU A 10 -20.22 12.37 13.03
CA GLU A 10 -19.20 13.42 13.07
C GLU A 10 -17.92 12.96 13.79
N ILE A 11 -18.04 12.17 14.86
CA ILE A 11 -16.88 11.62 15.58
C ILE A 11 -16.14 10.58 14.73
N ASP A 12 -16.87 9.72 14.03
CA ASP A 12 -16.29 8.69 13.16
C ASP A 12 -15.52 9.33 12.00
N ALA A 13 -16.12 10.32 11.33
CA ALA A 13 -15.46 11.07 10.25
C ALA A 13 -14.23 11.88 10.72
N MET A 14 -14.28 12.46 11.93
CA MET A 14 -13.12 13.17 12.51
C MET A 14 -12.01 12.22 12.97
N THR A 15 -12.34 10.97 13.27
CA THR A 15 -11.36 9.93 13.65
C THR A 15 -10.70 9.43 12.36
N ASP A 16 -11.49 9.02 11.37
CA ASP A 16 -11.03 8.62 10.04
C ASP A 16 -10.14 9.69 9.37
N SER A 17 -10.52 10.98 9.45
CA SER A 17 -9.68 12.07 8.92
C SER A 17 -8.36 12.25 9.67
N LYS A 18 -8.31 11.97 10.98
CA LYS A 18 -7.07 12.02 11.77
C LYS A 18 -6.20 10.81 11.52
N ASP A 19 -6.81 9.63 11.38
CA ASP A 19 -6.13 8.39 11.05
C ASP A 19 -5.52 8.49 9.65
N HIS A 20 -6.24 9.06 8.67
CA HIS A 20 -5.72 9.31 7.34
C HIS A 20 -4.55 10.32 7.35
N ALA A 21 -4.68 11.45 8.07
CA ALA A 21 -3.58 12.42 8.17
C ALA A 21 -2.33 11.85 8.89
N ALA A 22 -2.53 11.00 9.89
CA ALA A 22 -1.44 10.28 10.55
C ALA A 22 -0.78 9.27 9.61
N LEU A 23 -1.59 8.54 8.83
CA LEU A 23 -1.13 7.59 7.82
C LEU A 23 -0.36 8.29 6.71
N GLN A 24 -0.82 9.45 6.22
CA GLN A 24 -0.09 10.29 5.26
C GLN A 24 1.29 10.68 5.80
N ALA A 25 1.37 11.08 7.08
CA ALA A 25 2.64 11.41 7.71
C ALA A 25 3.58 10.20 7.81
N LEU A 26 3.06 9.01 8.10
CA LEU A 26 3.83 7.77 8.13
C LEU A 26 4.32 7.39 6.74
N VAL A 27 3.46 7.46 5.72
CA VAL A 27 3.82 7.19 4.33
C VAL A 27 4.94 8.14 3.87
N ALA A 28 4.88 9.41 4.25
CA ALA A 28 5.93 10.37 3.93
C ALA A 28 7.27 10.11 4.64
N ASP A 29 7.26 9.45 5.80
CA ASP A 29 8.46 9.20 6.61
C ASP A 29 9.11 7.84 6.30
N VAL A 30 8.30 6.79 6.15
CA VAL A 30 8.74 5.40 5.98
C VAL A 30 8.12 4.67 4.79
N GLY A 31 7.33 5.35 3.95
CA GLY A 31 6.66 4.73 2.81
C GLY A 31 7.57 4.45 1.62
N ALA A 32 8.75 5.06 1.56
CA ALA A 32 9.69 4.91 0.45
C ALA A 32 10.90 4.02 0.81
N GLY A 33 11.39 3.25 -0.17
CA GLY A 33 12.60 2.46 -0.06
C GLY A 33 12.43 1.14 0.68
N ASN A 34 11.21 0.61 0.79
CA ASN A 34 10.95 -0.64 1.50
C ASN A 34 11.27 -1.84 0.62
N VAL A 35 12.27 -2.63 0.99
CA VAL A 35 12.61 -3.87 0.27
C VAL A 35 11.50 -4.90 0.47
N ILE A 36 11.03 -5.51 -0.61
CA ILE A 36 10.07 -6.61 -0.59
C ILE A 36 10.82 -7.91 -0.33
N ASP A 37 10.96 -8.26 0.94
CA ASP A 37 11.60 -9.50 1.37
C ASP A 37 10.58 -10.57 1.81
N ALA A 38 11.07 -11.77 2.14
CA ALA A 38 10.23 -12.89 2.51
C ALA A 38 9.47 -12.69 3.84
N GLU A 39 10.00 -11.89 4.77
CA GLU A 39 9.33 -11.49 6.01
C GLU A 39 8.18 -10.52 5.70
N LEU A 40 8.40 -9.55 4.79
CA LEU A 40 7.36 -8.61 4.38
C LEU A 40 6.21 -9.28 3.61
N LEU A 41 6.50 -10.39 2.92
CA LEU A 41 5.50 -11.21 2.22
C LEU A 41 4.88 -12.32 3.08
N GLU A 42 5.21 -12.41 4.36
CA GLU A 42 4.70 -13.48 5.21
C GLU A 42 3.17 -13.43 5.30
N GLY A 43 2.50 -14.42 4.69
CA GLY A 43 1.04 -14.47 4.61
C GLY A 43 0.44 -13.70 3.44
N CYS A 44 1.27 -13.18 2.53
CA CYS A 44 0.83 -12.67 1.24
C CYS A 44 0.34 -13.80 0.33
N ALA A 45 -0.60 -13.49 -0.56
CA ALA A 45 -1.14 -14.45 -1.53
C ALA A 45 -0.15 -14.75 -2.67
N VAL A 46 0.74 -13.81 -2.98
CA VAL A 46 1.75 -13.91 -4.04
C VAL A 46 3.06 -14.37 -3.41
N ALA A 47 3.64 -15.44 -3.95
CA ALA A 47 4.91 -15.93 -3.45
C ALA A 47 6.08 -15.07 -3.96
N ALA A 48 7.17 -15.00 -3.18
CA ALA A 48 8.36 -14.22 -3.54
C ALA A 48 8.93 -14.56 -4.94
N HIS A 49 8.80 -15.80 -5.39
CA HIS A 49 9.29 -16.26 -6.70
C HIS A 49 8.37 -15.88 -7.86
N GLU A 50 7.15 -15.42 -7.59
CA GLU A 50 6.17 -14.98 -8.60
C GLU A 50 6.21 -13.45 -8.80
N LEU A 51 6.90 -12.72 -7.92
CA LEU A 51 6.97 -11.26 -7.99
C LEU A 51 7.58 -10.73 -9.29
N ASP A 52 8.54 -11.46 -9.86
CA ASP A 52 9.20 -11.07 -11.11
C ASP A 52 8.27 -11.14 -12.33
N GLU A 53 7.21 -11.94 -12.25
CA GLU A 53 6.27 -12.20 -13.35
C GLU A 53 4.87 -11.67 -13.03
N MET A 54 4.73 -10.89 -11.96
CA MET A 54 3.42 -10.47 -11.46
C MET A 54 2.74 -9.49 -12.41
N ASP A 55 1.43 -9.60 -12.54
CA ASP A 55 0.62 -8.60 -13.23
C ASP A 55 0.25 -7.42 -12.30
N ALA A 56 -0.40 -6.39 -12.85
CA ALA A 56 -0.74 -5.18 -12.10
C ALA A 56 -1.69 -5.47 -10.91
N ASP A 57 -2.62 -6.42 -11.05
CA ASP A 57 -3.54 -6.80 -9.98
C ASP A 57 -2.82 -7.57 -8.87
N GLN A 58 -1.86 -8.43 -9.22
CA GLN A 58 -0.98 -9.08 -8.26
C GLN A 58 -0.06 -8.08 -7.55
N ALA A 59 0.51 -7.11 -8.28
CA ALA A 59 1.30 -6.03 -7.70
C ALA A 59 0.50 -5.21 -6.69
N ALA A 60 -0.77 -4.93 -6.99
CA ALA A 60 -1.66 -4.25 -6.05
C ALA A 60 -1.95 -5.08 -4.78
N GLN A 61 -2.05 -6.41 -4.89
CA GLN A 61 -2.20 -7.28 -3.72
C GLN A 61 -0.94 -7.30 -2.86
N VAL A 62 0.24 -7.36 -3.50
CA VAL A 62 1.53 -7.28 -2.80
C VAL A 62 1.65 -5.93 -2.11
N ALA A 63 1.39 -4.83 -2.81
CA ALA A 63 1.41 -3.48 -2.25
C ALA A 63 0.42 -3.33 -1.09
N ALA A 64 -0.79 -3.84 -1.22
CA ALA A 64 -1.79 -3.86 -0.15
C ALA A 64 -1.30 -4.61 1.09
N HIS A 65 -0.66 -5.76 0.90
CA HIS A 65 -0.10 -6.54 1.98
C HIS A 65 1.06 -5.82 2.66
N CYS A 66 2.03 -5.33 1.88
CA CYS A 66 3.17 -4.55 2.38
C CYS A 66 2.70 -3.32 3.15
N PHE A 67 1.71 -2.59 2.63
CA PHE A 67 1.13 -1.43 3.29
C PHE A 67 0.52 -1.81 4.64
N ALA A 68 -0.26 -2.89 4.69
CA ALA A 68 -0.86 -3.36 5.93
C ALA A 68 0.18 -3.77 6.98
N THR A 69 1.26 -4.43 6.55
CA THR A 69 2.34 -4.86 7.43
C THR A 69 3.19 -3.68 7.94
N LEU A 70 3.52 -2.72 7.07
CA LEU A 70 4.36 -1.58 7.43
C LEU A 70 3.62 -0.57 8.33
N PHE A 71 2.35 -0.32 8.05
CA PHE A 71 1.57 0.72 8.75
C PHE A 71 0.60 0.15 9.81
N ASP A 72 0.58 -1.17 10.02
CA ASP A 72 -0.43 -1.87 10.84
C ASP A 72 -1.86 -1.43 10.48
N HIS A 73 -2.10 -1.18 9.18
CA HIS A 73 -3.32 -0.55 8.68
C HIS A 73 -4.09 -1.50 7.76
N LYS A 74 -5.37 -1.69 8.03
CA LYS A 74 -6.19 -2.54 7.18
C LYS A 74 -6.45 -1.86 5.83
N VAL A 75 -6.01 -2.51 4.75
CA VAL A 75 -6.29 -2.08 3.38
C VAL A 75 -7.64 -2.63 2.93
N ASP A 76 -8.53 -1.74 2.50
CA ASP A 76 -9.84 -2.08 1.94
C ASP A 76 -9.93 -1.83 0.42
N GLN A 77 -9.08 -0.93 -0.10
CA GLN A 77 -9.02 -0.59 -1.52
C GLN A 77 -7.60 -0.74 -2.06
N SER A 78 -7.44 -1.50 -3.14
CA SER A 78 -6.21 -1.56 -3.93
C SER A 78 -6.55 -1.77 -5.40
N SER A 79 -5.73 -1.24 -6.30
CA SER A 79 -5.88 -1.40 -7.73
C SER A 79 -4.54 -1.29 -8.43
N GLY A 80 -4.26 -2.21 -9.34
CA GLY A 80 -3.11 -2.13 -10.25
C GLY A 80 -3.36 -1.09 -11.34
N ALA A 81 -2.30 -0.44 -11.79
CA ALA A 81 -2.33 0.47 -12.93
C ALA A 81 -1.40 0.01 -14.06
N GLU A 82 -0.12 -0.26 -13.74
CA GLU A 82 0.91 -0.62 -14.72
C GLU A 82 1.74 -1.81 -14.21
N ALA A 83 2.20 -2.64 -15.14
CA ALA A 83 3.04 -3.81 -14.86
C ALA A 83 3.93 -4.10 -16.07
N ASP A 84 5.21 -3.80 -15.91
CA ASP A 84 6.28 -3.99 -16.89
C ASP A 84 7.36 -4.88 -16.26
N PRO A 85 7.16 -6.21 -16.23
CA PRO A 85 8.10 -7.16 -15.64
C PRO A 85 9.47 -7.16 -16.33
N ASP A 86 9.52 -6.81 -17.61
CA ASP A 86 10.78 -6.66 -18.38
C ASP A 86 11.61 -5.46 -17.89
N GLU A 87 10.95 -4.36 -17.50
CA GLU A 87 11.62 -3.20 -16.87
C GLU A 87 11.77 -3.37 -15.36
N GLY A 88 11.09 -4.36 -14.78
CA GLY A 88 11.02 -4.59 -13.34
C GLY A 88 10.26 -3.50 -12.62
N PHE A 89 9.17 -3.01 -13.22
CA PHE A 89 8.37 -1.90 -12.71
C PHE A 89 6.88 -2.27 -12.62
N TRP A 90 6.25 -1.89 -11.52
CA TRP A 90 4.80 -2.02 -11.32
C TRP A 90 4.28 -0.81 -10.57
N SER A 91 3.07 -0.38 -10.87
CA SER A 91 2.46 0.76 -10.18
C SER A 91 0.96 0.60 -10.00
N GLY A 92 0.41 1.38 -9.08
CA GLY A 92 -1.02 1.39 -8.81
C GLY A 92 -1.40 2.28 -7.64
N SER A 93 -2.50 1.92 -6.99
CA SER A 93 -2.98 2.62 -5.80
C SER A 93 -3.44 1.67 -4.70
N VAL A 94 -3.27 2.11 -3.45
CA VAL A 94 -3.66 1.42 -2.22
C VAL A 94 -4.21 2.42 -1.20
N GLN A 95 -5.44 2.22 -0.70
CA GLN A 95 -6.10 3.14 0.24
C GLN A 95 -6.10 4.62 -0.21
N GLY A 96 -6.09 4.87 -1.52
CA GLY A 96 -5.96 6.20 -2.12
C GLY A 96 -4.52 6.65 -2.36
N PHE A 97 -3.52 6.07 -1.70
CA PHE A 97 -2.09 6.32 -1.93
C PHE A 97 -1.62 5.69 -3.23
N GLY A 98 -0.66 6.32 -3.91
CA GLY A 98 0.05 5.68 -5.02
C GLY A 98 1.03 4.65 -4.49
N PHE A 99 1.31 3.60 -5.26
CA PHE A 99 2.46 2.74 -5.01
C PHE A 99 3.25 2.52 -6.30
N GLU A 100 4.55 2.36 -6.16
CA GLU A 100 5.50 1.99 -7.20
C GLU A 100 6.38 0.87 -6.66
N ILE A 101 6.48 -0.23 -7.40
CA ILE A 101 7.41 -1.32 -7.14
C ILE A 101 8.45 -1.28 -8.25
N SER A 102 9.72 -1.20 -7.88
CA SER A 102 10.83 -1.16 -8.84
C SER A 102 12.02 -1.96 -8.34
N ARG A 103 12.92 -2.34 -9.25
CA ARG A 103 14.21 -2.92 -8.86
C ARG A 103 15.22 -1.83 -8.49
N ASP A 104 15.90 -2.03 -7.37
CA ASP A 104 17.02 -1.18 -6.98
C ASP A 104 18.33 -1.53 -7.74
N ASP A 105 19.41 -0.83 -7.44
CA ASP A 105 20.75 -1.07 -8.05
C ASP A 105 21.34 -2.46 -7.71
N LEU A 106 20.82 -3.14 -6.68
CA LEU A 106 21.23 -4.48 -6.27
C LEU A 106 20.36 -5.57 -6.92
N GLY A 107 19.25 -5.18 -7.55
CA GLY A 107 18.28 -6.05 -8.20
C GLY A 107 17.17 -6.55 -7.28
N ASP A 108 17.09 -6.00 -6.07
CA ASP A 108 16.04 -6.28 -5.09
C ASP A 108 14.78 -5.49 -5.45
N LEU A 109 13.61 -6.09 -5.23
CA LEU A 109 12.34 -5.39 -5.41
C LEU A 109 12.10 -4.47 -4.22
N VAL A 110 11.82 -3.21 -4.52
CA VAL A 110 11.56 -2.16 -3.55
C VAL A 110 10.19 -1.57 -3.84
N ILE A 111 9.41 -1.32 -2.79
CA ILE A 111 8.14 -0.62 -2.85
C ILE A 111 8.22 0.77 -2.24
N ASP A 112 7.70 1.72 -2.98
CA ASP A 112 7.53 3.11 -2.62
C ASP A 112 6.05 3.46 -2.59
N PHE A 113 5.58 4.02 -1.48
CA PHE A 113 4.24 4.57 -1.35
C PHE A 113 4.30 6.09 -1.50
N LEU A 114 3.47 6.59 -2.40
CA LEU A 114 3.38 7.99 -2.74
C LEU A 114 2.09 8.59 -2.16
N ASP A 115 2.18 9.82 -1.67
CA ASP A 115 0.99 10.57 -1.29
C ASP A 115 0.08 10.76 -2.51
N ALA A 116 -1.23 10.65 -2.27
CA ALA A 116 -2.25 10.87 -3.28
C ALA A 116 -2.32 12.38 -3.58
N ALA A 117 -1.77 12.80 -4.72
CA ALA A 117 -1.81 14.21 -5.16
C ALA A 117 -3.25 14.72 -5.41
#